data_AF-A0A1X0DEL7-F1
#
_entry.id   AF-A0A1X0DEL7-F1
#
_cell.length_a   1.000
_cell.length_b   1.000
_cell.length_c   1.000
_cell.angle_alpha   90.00
_cell.angle_beta   90.00
_cell.angle_gamma   90.00
#
_symmetry.space_group_name_H-M   'P 1'
#
loop_
_entity.id
_entity.type
_entity.pdbx_description
1 polymer ?
#
loop_
_entity_poly.entity_id
_entity_poly.type
_entity_poly.pdbx_seq_one_letter_code
_entity_poly.pdbx_strand_id
1 'polypeptide(L)'
;MSRSAYADREAIFAALAAAEAAYEKLADCSLDVLTAEEVLDVLGRREELAWRQPAVDHRLLARLVADGNPGKLGAASLKVVLEERLRISRAAATRRLPRPPTWAPGTPWTASRTPPCWYESAAGHQG
;
A
#
# COMPACT_ATOMS: atom_id res chain seq x y z
N MET A 1 -0.68 -20.14 -12.00
CA MET A 1 -0.92 -19.14 -10.93
C MET A 1 -1.67 -19.84 -9.82
N SER A 2 -0.99 -20.13 -8.72
CA SER A 2 -1.37 -21.19 -7.79
C SER A 2 -2.35 -20.69 -6.74
N ARG A 3 -3.18 -21.58 -6.21
CA ARG A 3 -4.22 -21.39 -5.19
C ARG A 3 -3.92 -20.36 -4.08
N SER A 4 -2.66 -20.20 -3.68
CA SER A 4 -2.21 -19.17 -2.72
C SER A 4 -2.54 -17.74 -3.16
N ALA A 5 -2.35 -17.39 -4.44
CA ALA A 5 -2.62 -16.03 -4.92
C ALA A 5 -4.13 -15.70 -4.94
N TYR A 6 -4.98 -16.72 -5.14
CA TYR A 6 -6.43 -16.58 -4.99
C TYR A 6 -6.80 -16.45 -3.52
N ALA A 7 -6.19 -17.23 -2.63
CA ALA A 7 -6.39 -17.08 -1.18
C ALA A 7 -5.96 -15.68 -0.70
N ASP A 8 -4.83 -15.16 -1.17
CA ASP A 8 -4.37 -13.80 -0.85
C ASP A 8 -5.35 -12.74 -1.38
N ARG A 9 -5.87 -12.92 -2.61
CA ARG A 9 -6.89 -12.02 -3.18
C ARG A 9 -8.16 -11.99 -2.33
N GLU A 10 -8.71 -13.14 -1.99
CA GLU A 10 -9.91 -13.23 -1.15
C GLU A 10 -9.65 -12.64 0.23
N ALA A 11 -8.47 -12.90 0.82
CA ALA A 11 -8.08 -12.32 2.10
C ALA A 11 -8.01 -10.79 2.08
N ILE A 12 -7.51 -10.19 0.98
CA ILE A 12 -7.46 -8.73 0.81
C ILE A 12 -8.87 -8.13 0.83
N PHE A 13 -9.81 -8.69 0.04
CA PHE A 13 -11.17 -8.17 -0.03
C PHE A 13 -11.96 -8.44 1.25
N ALA A 14 -11.77 -9.59 1.89
CA ALA A 14 -12.39 -9.90 3.17
C ALA A 14 -11.90 -8.96 4.28
N ALA A 15 -10.61 -8.62 4.32
CA ALA A 15 -10.07 -7.66 5.27
C ALA A 15 -10.63 -6.24 5.05
N LEU A 16 -10.81 -5.81 3.81
CA LEU A 16 -11.46 -4.53 3.49
C LEU A 16 -12.93 -4.52 3.91
N ALA A 17 -13.69 -5.57 3.59
CA ALA A 17 -15.08 -5.68 4.01
C ALA A 17 -15.24 -5.67 5.54
N ALA A 18 -14.33 -6.33 6.27
CA ALA A 18 -14.33 -6.28 7.73
C ALA A 18 -14.01 -4.88 8.28
N ALA A 19 -13.10 -4.15 7.63
CA ALA A 19 -12.82 -2.77 8.00
C ALA A 19 -14.03 -1.86 7.75
N GLU A 20 -14.65 -1.93 6.56
CA GLU A 20 -15.87 -1.19 6.20
C GLU A 20 -17.00 -1.44 7.20
N ALA A 21 -17.29 -2.70 7.52
CA ALA A 21 -18.29 -3.06 8.52
C ALA A 21 -18.00 -2.52 9.92
N ALA A 22 -16.71 -2.45 10.32
CA ALA A 22 -16.32 -1.85 11.59
C ALA A 22 -16.56 -0.34 11.62
N TYR A 23 -16.36 0.36 10.50
CA TYR A 23 -16.68 1.79 10.37
C TYR A 23 -18.18 2.05 10.41
N GLU A 24 -18.98 1.25 9.71
CA GLU A 24 -20.44 1.34 9.76
C GLU A 24 -20.95 1.16 11.18
N LYS A 25 -20.46 0.13 11.88
CA LYS A 25 -20.80 -0.10 13.29
C LYS A 25 -20.44 1.09 14.19
N LEU A 26 -19.28 1.72 13.97
CA LEU A 26 -18.88 2.90 14.75
C LEU A 26 -19.80 4.10 14.46
N ALA A 27 -20.24 4.28 13.21
CA ALA A 27 -21.16 5.35 12.83
C ALA A 27 -22.56 5.16 13.44
N ASP A 28 -22.97 3.92 13.70
CA ASP A 28 -24.25 3.59 14.34
C ASP A 28 -24.23 3.71 15.87
N CYS A 29 -23.05 3.83 16.50
CA CYS A 29 -22.94 4.00 17.96
C CYS A 29 -23.30 5.43 18.39
N SER A 30 -24.10 5.58 19.45
CA SER A 30 -24.25 6.88 20.12
C SER A 30 -22.94 7.26 20.82
N LEU A 31 -22.51 8.50 20.61
CA LEU A 31 -21.33 9.08 21.25
C LEU A 31 -21.70 9.85 22.53
N ASP A 32 -22.98 10.01 22.83
CA ASP A 32 -23.48 10.83 23.96
C ASP A 32 -23.09 10.27 25.33
N VAL A 33 -22.73 8.98 25.37
CA VAL A 33 -22.27 8.27 26.56
C VAL A 33 -20.79 8.49 26.86
N LEU A 34 -20.03 9.06 25.92
CA LEU A 34 -18.59 9.24 26.06
C LEU A 34 -18.28 10.54 26.81
N THR A 35 -17.36 10.44 27.76
CA THR A 35 -16.68 11.59 28.34
C THR A 35 -15.74 12.24 27.33
N ALA A 36 -15.31 13.48 27.61
CA ALA A 36 -14.34 14.17 26.75
C ALA A 36 -13.01 13.40 26.61
N GLU A 37 -12.56 12.73 27.67
CA GLU A 37 -11.34 11.91 27.63
C GLU A 37 -11.53 10.68 26.73
N GLU A 38 -12.67 9.99 26.82
CA GLU A 38 -12.98 8.84 25.96
C GLU A 38 -13.13 9.24 24.48
N VAL A 39 -13.68 10.43 24.20
CA VAL A 39 -13.71 10.99 22.83
C VAL A 39 -12.29 11.17 22.29
N LEU A 40 -11.38 11.73 23.09
CA LEU A 40 -9.99 11.91 22.67
C LEU A 40 -9.28 10.57 22.46
N ASP A 41 -9.55 9.56 23.29
CA ASP A 41 -9.01 8.21 23.12
C ASP A 41 -9.50 7.56 21.82
N VAL A 42 -10.80 7.71 21.51
CA VAL A 42 -11.37 7.22 20.24
C VAL A 42 -10.71 7.94 19.06
N LEU A 43 -10.57 9.27 19.11
CA LEU A 43 -9.91 10.05 18.06
C LEU A 43 -8.44 9.66 17.88
N GLY A 44 -7.70 9.42 18.97
CA GLY A 44 -6.30 8.98 18.91
C GLY A 44 -6.16 7.63 18.21
N ARG A 45 -7.02 6.66 18.54
CA ARG A 45 -7.02 5.34 17.88
C ARG A 45 -7.43 5.43 16.41
N ARG A 46 -8.41 6.29 16.10
CA ARG A 46 -8.85 6.60 14.72
C ARG A 46 -7.70 7.18 13.90
N GLU A 47 -6.92 8.08 14.48
CA GLU A 47 -5.77 8.71 13.84
C GLU A 47 -4.62 7.72 13.64
N GLU A 48 -4.35 6.86 14.62
CA GLU A 48 -3.35 5.81 14.48
C GLU A 48 -3.67 4.87 13.30
N LEU A 49 -4.95 4.51 13.11
CA LEU A 49 -5.39 3.77 11.94
C LEU A 49 -5.19 4.57 10.64
N ALA A 50 -5.51 5.86 10.65
CA ALA A 50 -5.31 6.74 9.51
C ALA A 50 -3.82 6.86 9.12
N TRP A 51 -2.89 6.86 10.09
CA TRP A 51 -1.45 6.89 9.81
C TRP A 51 -0.92 5.62 9.15
N ARG A 52 -1.55 4.47 9.41
CA ARG A 52 -1.17 3.19 8.79
C ARG A 52 -1.67 3.08 7.34
N GLN A 53 -2.75 3.78 7.01
CA GLN A 53 -3.39 3.70 5.69
C GLN A 53 -2.47 4.09 4.52
N PRO A 54 -1.70 5.21 4.56
CA PRO A 54 -0.77 5.59 3.49
C PRO A 54 0.23 4.48 3.09
N ALA A 55 0.68 3.66 4.04
CA ALA A 55 1.62 2.57 3.75
C ALA A 55 0.98 1.47 2.89
N VAL A 56 -0.29 1.13 3.15
CA VAL A 56 -1.08 0.18 2.34
C VAL A 56 -1.37 0.77 0.98
N ASP A 57 -1.83 2.02 0.94
CA ASP A 57 -2.12 2.75 -0.30
C ASP A 57 -0.89 2.82 -1.20
N HIS A 58 0.28 3.13 -0.65
CA HIS A 58 1.52 3.18 -1.41
C HIS A 58 1.86 1.84 -2.08
N ARG A 59 1.62 0.70 -1.40
CA ARG A 59 1.83 -0.64 -1.99
C ARG A 59 0.87 -0.92 -3.14
N LEU A 60 -0.41 -0.56 -2.98
CA LEU A 60 -1.43 -0.71 -4.03
C LEU A 60 -1.11 0.17 -5.24
N LEU A 61 -0.72 1.42 -5.00
CA LEU A 61 -0.36 2.37 -6.05
C LEU A 61 0.93 1.97 -6.77
N ALA A 62 1.95 1.48 -6.05
CA ALA A 62 3.16 0.93 -6.66
C ALA A 62 2.83 -0.29 -7.55
N ARG A 63 1.93 -1.18 -7.11
CA ARG A 63 1.46 -2.29 -7.93
C ARG A 63 0.71 -1.82 -9.17
N LEU A 64 -0.15 -0.81 -9.03
CA LEU A 64 -0.87 -0.20 -10.16
C LEU A 64 0.09 0.48 -11.15
N VAL A 65 1.17 1.11 -10.68
CA VAL A 65 2.19 1.71 -11.56
C VAL A 65 2.99 0.63 -12.30
N ALA A 66 3.33 -0.47 -11.64
CA ALA A 66 4.13 -1.54 -12.23
C ALA A 66 3.37 -2.32 -13.32
N ASP A 67 2.10 -2.68 -13.06
CA ASP A 67 1.34 -3.60 -13.92
C ASP A 67 0.16 -2.92 -14.64
N GLY A 68 -0.22 -1.71 -14.23
CA GLY A 68 -1.38 -1.00 -14.76
C GLY A 68 -1.13 -0.45 -16.15
N ASN A 69 -2.12 -0.62 -17.03
CA ASN A 69 -2.12 -0.04 -18.36
C ASN A 69 -3.31 0.94 -18.48
N PRO A 70 -3.05 2.27 -18.53
CA PRO A 70 -4.11 3.27 -18.64
C PRO A 70 -5.05 3.04 -19.83
N GLY A 71 -4.51 2.64 -20.99
CA GLY A 71 -5.31 2.39 -22.18
C GLY A 71 -6.31 1.24 -22.01
N LYS A 72 -5.90 0.17 -21.31
CA LYS A 72 -6.83 -0.93 -20.92
C LYS A 72 -7.87 -0.50 -19.89
N LEU A 73 -7.59 0.57 -19.15
CA LEU A 73 -8.50 1.17 -18.17
C LEU A 73 -9.34 2.32 -18.76
N GLY A 74 -9.24 2.57 -20.07
CA GLY A 74 -10.02 3.60 -20.77
C GLY A 74 -9.53 5.04 -20.55
N ALA A 75 -8.30 5.23 -20.09
CA ALA A 75 -7.79 6.55 -19.71
C ALA A 75 -6.42 6.86 -20.34
N ALA A 76 -6.13 8.15 -20.54
CA ALA A 76 -4.87 8.60 -21.12
C ALA A 76 -3.66 8.43 -20.18
N SER A 77 -3.87 8.34 -18.86
CA SER A 77 -2.81 8.11 -17.87
C SER A 77 -3.36 7.54 -16.56
N LEU A 78 -2.51 6.91 -15.74
CA LEU A 78 -2.92 6.43 -14.40
C LEU A 78 -3.41 7.58 -13.50
N LYS A 79 -2.93 8.81 -13.70
CA LYS A 79 -3.43 9.99 -12.97
C LYS A 79 -4.91 10.23 -13.26
N VAL A 80 -5.30 10.13 -14.53
CA VAL A 80 -6.69 10.27 -14.97
C VAL A 80 -7.54 9.13 -14.41
N VAL A 81 -7.03 7.89 -14.44
CA VAL A 81 -7.71 6.74 -13.80
C VAL A 81 -8.02 7.02 -12.32
N LEU A 82 -7.04 7.51 -11.55
CA LEU A 82 -7.23 7.77 -10.13
C LEU A 82 -8.19 8.93 -9.86
N GLU A 83 -8.11 9.99 -10.64
CA GLU A 83 -9.02 11.13 -10.54
C GLU A 83 -10.46 10.71 -10.79
N GLU A 84 -10.72 9.95 -11.86
CA GLU A 84 -12.07 9.50 -12.22
C GLU A 84 -12.61 8.46 -11.24
N ARG A 85 -11.80 7.44 -10.89
CA ARG A 85 -12.26 6.33 -10.05
C ARG A 85 -12.31 6.65 -8.57
N LEU A 86 -11.37 7.45 -8.06
CA LEU A 86 -11.32 7.83 -6.64
C LEU A 86 -11.96 9.19 -6.37
N ARG A 87 -12.39 9.92 -7.42
CA ARG A 87 -12.97 11.27 -7.33
C ARG A 87 -12.09 12.26 -6.57
N ILE A 88 -10.77 12.12 -6.72
CA ILE A 88 -9.78 13.02 -6.12
C ILE A 88 -9.24 14.00 -7.16
N SER A 89 -8.75 15.16 -6.71
CA SER A 89 -8.11 16.11 -7.64
C SER A 89 -6.88 15.49 -8.31
N ARG A 90 -6.58 15.93 -9.53
CA ARG A 90 -5.37 15.52 -10.26
C ARG A 90 -4.07 15.80 -9.49
N ALA A 91 -4.04 16.87 -8.69
CA ALA A 91 -2.91 17.17 -7.79
C ALA A 91 -2.79 16.13 -6.67
N ALA A 92 -3.91 15.70 -6.07
CA ALA A 92 -3.92 14.64 -5.07
C ALA A 92 -3.50 13.29 -5.67
N ALA A 93 -3.99 12.94 -6.86
CA ALA A 93 -3.58 11.74 -7.59
C ALA A 93 -2.07 11.75 -7.87
N THR A 94 -1.52 12.90 -8.28
CA THR A 94 -0.09 13.04 -8.57
C THR A 94 0.78 12.88 -7.33
N ARG A 95 0.37 13.42 -6.16
CA ARG A 95 1.11 13.22 -4.89
C ARG A 95 1.10 11.77 -4.40
N ARG A 96 0.03 11.04 -4.68
CA ARG A 96 -0.14 9.65 -4.22
C ARG A 96 0.62 8.66 -5.09
N LEU A 97 0.72 8.90 -6.40
CA LEU A 97 1.48 8.02 -7.27
C LEU A 97 2.96 8.06 -6.90
N PRO A 98 3.61 6.90 -6.70
CA PRO A 98 5.04 6.86 -6.48
C PRO A 98 5.74 7.50 -7.69
N ARG A 99 6.73 8.34 -7.41
CA ARG A 99 7.56 8.93 -8.47
C ARG A 99 8.19 7.77 -9.25
N PRO A 100 8.08 7.74 -10.59
CA PRO A 100 8.79 6.74 -11.38
C PRO A 100 10.29 6.88 -11.06
N PRO A 101 11.04 5.76 -10.94
CA PRO A 101 12.47 5.84 -10.75
C PRO A 101 13.06 6.72 -11.86
N THR A 102 13.81 7.75 -11.47
CA THR A 102 14.51 8.61 -12.44
C THR A 102 15.73 7.83 -12.92
N TRP A 103 15.54 6.96 -13.90
CA TRP A 103 16.65 6.40 -14.67
C TRP A 103 16.88 7.30 -15.88
N ALA A 104 18.14 7.62 -16.16
CA ALA A 104 18.50 8.30 -17.40
C ALA A 104 18.27 7.33 -18.57
N PRO A 105 17.79 7.80 -19.74
CA PRO A 105 17.64 6.95 -20.92
C PRO A 105 18.96 6.19 -21.20
N GLY A 106 18.93 4.87 -21.12
CA GLY A 106 20.08 4.00 -21.38
C GLY A 106 20.74 3.35 -20.15
N THR A 107 20.27 3.60 -18.92
CA THR A 107 20.78 2.85 -17.76
C THR A 107 20.04 1.51 -17.62
N PRO A 108 20.69 0.35 -17.83
CA PRO A 108 20.06 -0.93 -17.54
C PRO A 108 19.79 -1.05 -16.04
N TRP A 109 18.59 -1.53 -15.70
CA TRP A 109 18.27 -1.92 -14.33
C TRP A 109 19.14 -3.12 -13.95
N THR A 110 20.26 -2.87 -13.27
CA THR A 110 21.04 -3.94 -12.63
C THR A 110 20.41 -4.28 -11.29
N ALA A 111 19.51 -5.26 -11.27
CA ALA A 111 19.15 -5.96 -10.04
C ALA A 111 20.30 -6.90 -9.64
N SER A 112 21.47 -6.35 -9.29
CA SER A 112 22.53 -7.17 -8.68
C SER A 112 22.17 -7.37 -7.21
N ARG A 113 21.39 -8.42 -6.93
CA ARG A 113 21.34 -9.02 -5.59
C ARG A 113 22.63 -9.81 -5.42
N THR A 114 23.70 -9.15 -4.99
CA THR A 114 24.88 -9.86 -4.49
C THR A 114 24.64 -10.14 -3.02
N PRO A 115 24.44 -11.40 -2.58
CA PRO A 115 24.48 -11.71 -1.16
C PRO A 115 25.88 -11.39 -0.63
N PRO A 116 26.04 -10.91 0.62
CA PRO A 116 27.36 -10.73 1.21
C PRO A 116 28.03 -12.11 1.29
N CYS A 117 29.13 -12.29 0.55
CA CYS A 117 30.00 -13.45 0.70
C CYS A 117 30.80 -13.30 2.00
N TRP A 118 30.15 -13.59 3.13
CA TRP A 118 30.90 -13.93 4.33
C TRP A 118 31.57 -15.28 4.07
N TYR A 119 32.86 -15.25 3.73
CA TYR A 119 33.72 -16.42 3.88
C TYR A 119 33.93 -16.64 5.37
N GLU A 120 33.10 -17.50 5.93
CA GLU A 120 33.37 -18.14 7.21
C GLU A 120 33.95 -19.53 6.90
N SER A 121 35.25 -19.69 7.12
CA SER A 121 35.86 -21.00 7.34
C SER A 121 37.03 -20.79 8.29
N ALA A 122 36.70 -20.88 9.57
CA ALA A 122 37.64 -21.30 10.59
C ALA A 122 37.99 -22.79 10.40
N ALA A 123 39.12 -23.17 11.01
CA ALA A 123 39.62 -24.53 11.28
C ALA A 123 40.57 -25.16 10.23
N GLY A 124 41.86 -24.85 10.40
CA GLY A 124 42.90 -25.80 10.85
C GLY A 124 43.16 -27.07 10.03
N HIS A 125 44.39 -27.21 9.54
CA HIS A 125 45.22 -28.42 9.73
C HIS A 125 46.62 -28.26 9.10
N GLN A 126 47.61 -28.84 9.80
CA GLN A 126 49.00 -29.18 9.40
C GLN A 126 50.04 -28.07 9.55
N GLY A 127 51.18 -28.28 10.23
CA GLY A 127 51.76 -29.47 10.88
C GLY A 127 53.05 -29.07 11.59
#